data_AF-A0AAJ2U452-F1
#
_entry.id   AF-A0AAJ2U452-F1
#
_cell.length_a   1.000
_cell.length_b   1.000
_cell.length_c   1.000
_cell.angle_alpha   90.00
_cell.angle_beta   90.00
_cell.angle_gamma   90.00
#
_symmetry.space_group_name_H-M   'P 1'
#
loop_
_entity.id
_entity.type
_entity.pdbx_description
1 polymer ?
#
loop_
_entity_poly.entity_id
_entity_poly.type
_entity_poly.pdbx_seq_one_letter_code
_entity_poly.pdbx_strand_id
1 'polypeptide(L)' 'MWKGIQSGSISVIGSDHASHPYKDGKIHGMKDFTKAPNGLPSIENMYPLLYHFGVHDKRLSLQKFVEITSLNA' A
#
# COMPACT_ATOMS: atom_id res chain seq x y z
N MET A 1 -1.52 -9.83 -7.11
CA MET A 1 -0.87 -8.50 -7.16
C MET A 1 0.47 -8.52 -7.91
N TRP A 2 1.52 -9.21 -7.44
CA TRP A 2 2.83 -9.25 -8.11
C TRP A 2 2.78 -9.62 -9.60
N LYS A 3 2.03 -10.67 -9.96
CA LYS A 3 1.80 -11.03 -11.37
C LYS A 3 1.17 -9.89 -12.17
N GLY A 4 0.24 -9.15 -11.57
CA GLY A 4 -0.38 -7.97 -12.18
C GLY A 4 0.63 -6.87 -12.48
N ILE A 5 1.53 -6.59 -11.52
CA ILE A 5 2.64 -5.64 -11.69
C ILE A 5 3.59 -6.11 -12.81
N GLN A 6 3.96 -7.40 -12.81
CA GLN A 6 4.86 -7.99 -13.81
C GLN A 6 4.25 -8.00 -15.21
N SER A 7 2.95 -8.28 -15.32
CA SER A 7 2.21 -8.29 -16.58
C SER A 7 1.84 -6.89 -17.11
N GLY A 8 1.98 -5.85 -16.27
CA GLY A 8 1.55 -4.49 -16.60
C GLY A 8 0.06 -4.20 -16.39
N SER A 9 -0.77 -5.19 -16.02
CA SER A 9 -2.17 -4.95 -15.65
C SER A 9 -2.33 -4.08 -14.38
N ILE A 10 -1.28 -3.96 -13.57
CA ILE A 10 -1.16 -2.97 -12.50
C ILE A 10 0.02 -2.05 -12.84
N SER A 11 -0.27 -0.78 -13.10
CA SER A 11 0.73 0.20 -13.54
C SER A 11 1.17 1.18 -12.45
N VAL A 12 0.37 1.38 -11.40
CA VAL A 12 0.63 2.32 -10.30
C VAL A 12 0.34 1.65 -8.97
N ILE A 13 1.19 1.91 -7.97
CA ILE A 13 0.97 1.52 -6.57
C ILE A 13 0.79 2.79 -5.73
N GLY A 14 -0.32 2.86 -4.99
CA GLY A 14 -0.61 3.90 -4.01
C GLY A 14 -0.76 3.32 -2.61
N SER A 15 -0.65 4.17 -1.60
CA SER A 15 -0.70 3.74 -0.20
C SER A 15 -2.12 3.62 0.35
N ASP A 16 -3.07 4.34 -0.24
CA ASP A 16 -4.41 4.58 0.35
C ASP A 16 -4.31 5.03 1.81
N HIS A 17 -3.36 5.92 2.11
CA HIS A 17 -3.17 6.43 3.45
C HIS A 17 -4.42 7.21 3.90
N ALA A 18 -5.14 6.63 4.83
CA ALA A 18 -6.34 7.19 5.44
C ALA A 18 -6.32 6.82 6.93
N SER A 19 -5.52 7.57 7.70
CA SER A 19 -5.27 7.28 9.11
C SER A 19 -6.35 7.88 10.01
N HIS A 20 -6.69 7.13 11.07
CA HIS A 20 -7.64 7.56 12.10
C HIS A 20 -7.01 7.28 13.48
N PRO A 21 -7.08 8.22 14.44
CA PRO A 21 -6.65 7.98 15.80
C PRO A 21 -7.35 6.73 16.38
N TYR A 22 -6.61 5.93 17.14
CA TYR A 22 -7.19 4.71 17.70
C TYR A 22 -8.36 5.00 18.65
N LYS A 23 -8.13 5.92 19.59
CA LYS A 23 -9.09 6.30 20.65
C LYS A 23 -10.29 7.08 20.11
N ASP A 24 -10.10 7.90 19.08
CA ASP A 24 -11.16 8.80 18.59
C ASP A 24 -11.79 8.33 17.27
N GLY A 25 -11.34 7.18 16.74
CA GLY A 25 -11.79 6.65 15.46
C GLY A 25 -11.98 5.15 15.51
N LYS A 26 -10.88 4.40 15.53
CA LYS A 26 -10.93 2.93 15.35
C LYS A 26 -11.78 2.19 16.38
N ILE A 27 -11.78 2.63 17.64
CA ILE A 27 -12.53 1.95 18.70
C ILE A 27 -14.06 2.00 18.51
N HIS A 28 -14.58 2.93 17.70
CA HIS A 28 -16.02 3.03 17.42
C HIS A 28 -16.56 1.78 16.72
N GLY A 29 -15.69 1.02 16.04
CA GLY A 29 -16.02 -0.23 15.38
C GLY A 29 -16.10 -1.47 16.28
N MET A 30 -15.74 -1.38 17.57
CA MET A 30 -15.53 -2.56 18.43
C MET A 30 -16.77 -3.42 18.63
N LYS A 31 -17.96 -2.82 18.65
CA LYS A 31 -19.25 -3.54 18.82
C LYS A 31 -20.02 -3.70 17.51
N ASP A 32 -19.64 -2.96 16.47
CA ASP A 32 -20.30 -2.93 15.17
C ASP A 32 -19.27 -2.46 14.13
N PHE A 33 -18.74 -3.39 13.35
CA PHE A 33 -17.67 -3.11 12.40
C PHE A 33 -18.08 -2.10 11.32
N THR A 34 -19.39 -1.95 11.05
CA THR A 34 -19.89 -0.98 10.06
C THR A 34 -19.68 0.47 10.50
N LYS A 35 -19.46 0.71 11.80
CA LYS A 35 -19.14 2.02 12.38
C LYS A 35 -17.64 2.29 12.48
N ALA A 36 -16.79 1.32 12.16
CA ALA A 36 -15.35 1.52 12.13
C ALA A 36 -14.99 2.46 10.97
N PRO A 37 -14.22 3.53 11.18
CA PRO A 37 -13.72 4.31 10.06
C PRO A 37 -12.71 3.48 9.25
N ASN A 38 -12.93 3.39 7.94
CA ASN A 38 -12.07 2.65 7.02
C ASN A 38 -10.74 3.39 6.77
N GLY A 39 -9.67 2.65 6.49
CA GLY A 39 -8.35 3.19 6.17
C GLY A 39 -7.27 2.89 7.20
N LEU A 40 -5.99 2.93 6.80
CA LEU A 40 -4.83 2.67 7.65
C LEU A 40 -3.70 3.67 7.35
N PRO A 41 -2.78 3.92 8.30
CA PRO A 41 -1.56 4.66 8.03
C PRO A 41 -0.56 3.80 7.24
N SER A 42 -0.22 4.19 6.02
CA SER A 42 0.64 3.38 5.14
C SER A 42 1.66 4.17 4.31
N ILE A 43 1.48 5.48 4.13
CA ILE A 43 2.31 6.32 3.23
C ILE A 43 3.83 6.14 3.41
N GLU A 44 4.31 6.19 4.66
CA GLU A 44 5.74 6.05 4.97
C GLU A 44 6.25 4.63 4.68
N ASN A 45 5.45 3.62 5.05
CA ASN A 45 5.84 2.22 4.96
C ASN A 45 5.73 1.64 3.54
N MET A 46 5.01 2.30 2.62
CA MET A 46 4.78 1.79 1.27
C MET A 46 6.09 1.49 0.53
N TYR A 47 7.01 2.44 0.50
CA TYR A 47 8.29 2.32 -0.22
C TYR A 47 9.23 1.25 0.37
N PRO A 48 9.56 1.24 1.68
CA PRO A 48 10.46 0.24 2.23
C PRO A 48 9.88 -1.18 2.13
N LEU A 49 8.58 -1.36 2.31
CA LEU A 49 7.94 -2.67 2.16
C LEU A 49 7.95 -3.15 0.71
N LEU A 50 7.61 -2.26 -0.25
CA LEU A 50 7.62 -2.61 -1.67
C LEU A 50 9.04 -2.88 -2.18
N TYR A 51 10.04 -2.15 -1.67
CA TYR A 51 11.44 -2.39 -1.99
C TYR A 51 11.92 -3.74 -1.43
N HIS A 52 11.68 -4.03 -0.15
CA HIS A 52 12.14 -5.27 0.47
C HIS A 52 11.47 -6.50 -0.18
N PHE A 53 10.13 -6.57 -0.16
CA PHE A 53 9.41 -7.74 -0.66
C PHE A 53 9.32 -7.78 -2.19
N GLY A 54 9.58 -6.66 -2.88
CA GLY A 54 9.58 -6.57 -4.33
C GLY A 54 10.99 -6.72 -4.93
N VAL A 55 11.89 -5.79 -4.62
CA VAL A 55 13.22 -5.71 -5.24
C VAL A 55 14.22 -6.66 -4.57
N HIS A 56 14.38 -6.58 -3.25
CA HIS A 56 15.35 -7.41 -2.52
C HIS A 56 15.03 -8.91 -2.69
N ASP A 57 13.75 -9.28 -2.61
CA ASP A 57 13.28 -10.65 -2.83
C ASP A 57 13.20 -11.05 -4.32
N LYS A 58 13.73 -10.22 -5.23
CA LYS A 58 13.86 -10.48 -6.68
C LYS A 58 12.54 -10.73 -7.41
N ARG A 59 11.44 -10.16 -6.93
CA ARG A 59 10.13 -10.18 -7.63
C ARG A 59 10.02 -9.05 -8.66
N LEU A 60 10.69 -7.94 -8.43
CA LEU A 60 10.76 -6.76 -9.28
C LEU A 60 12.21 -6.36 -9.54
N SER A 61 12.47 -5.76 -10.70
CA SER A 61 13.69 -4.98 -10.90
C SER A 61 13.57 -3.62 -10.21
N LEU A 62 14.71 -2.97 -9.94
CA LEU A 62 14.72 -1.60 -9.43
C LEU A 62 14.02 -0.62 -10.40
N GLN A 63 14.19 -0.85 -11.71
CA GLN A 63 13.53 -0.06 -12.75
C GLN A 63 12.00 -0.22 -12.65
N LYS A 64 11.50 -1.44 -12.46
CA LYS A 64 10.06 -1.67 -12.32
C LYS A 64 9.50 -1.06 -11.04
N PHE A 65 10.29 -1.03 -9.96
CA PHE A 65 9.94 -0.32 -8.73
C PHE A 65 9.76 1.19 -8.99
N VAL A 66 10.74 1.85 -9.62
CA VAL A 66 10.64 3.28 -9.99
C VAL A 66 9.44 3.53 -10.92
N GLU A 67 9.23 2.62 -11.87
CA GLU A 67 8.15 2.71 -12.85
C GLU A 67 6.77 2.81 -12.16
N ILE A 68 6.48 1.90 -11.24
CA ILE A 68 5.14 1.77 -10.63
C ILE A 68 4.91 2.68 -9.42
N THR A 69 5.95 3.30 -8.85
CA THR A 69 5.82 4.21 -7.71
C THR A 69 5.97 5.68 -8.08
N SER A 70 6.45 6.00 -9.28
CA SER A 70 6.68 7.39 -9.69
C SER A 70 6.49 7.63 -11.18
N LEU A 71 7.10 6.86 -12.08
CA LEU A 71 7.11 7.23 -13.51
C LEU A 71 5.71 7.20 -14.15
N ASN A 72 4.89 6.23 -13.78
CA ASN A 72 3.57 6.01 -14.39
C ASN A 72 2.45 6.92 -13.83
N ALA A 73 2.71 7.70 -12.77
CA ALA A 73 1.71 8.46 -12.02
C ALA A 73 2.06 9.95 -11.89
#